data_AF-A0A401G2T1-F1
#
_entry.id   AF-A0A401G2T1-F1
#
_cell.length_a   1.000
_cell.length_b   1.000
_cell.length_c   1.000
_cell.angle_alpha   90.00
_cell.angle_beta   90.00
_cell.angle_gamma   90.00
#
_symmetry.space_group_name_H-M   'P 1'
#
loop_
_entity.id
_entity.type
_entity.pdbx_description
1 polymer ?
#
loop_
_entity_poly.entity_id
_entity_poly.type
_entity_poly.pdbx_seq_one_letter_code
_entity_poly.pdbx_strand_id
1 'polypeptide(L)'
;MEKIRLGVSACLLGEKVRYDGGHKLDRFIRNTLGEYVDFVPVCPEVGCGMGIPREALRLVGDVDNPRLITNKTHADHTDQMVRWAEKRLDQLEQEDLCGFIFKSNSPSSGMARVRVYNEKGMPVKKGVGIFARMFMARFPLLPVEDDGRLNDPRLRENFIESIFVFRHLRALLAGEKSRGALVAFHTRHKLLILSHSPNHYRLMGKLVAGGPDEPEELCAEYGKLLGEALRLRTTRRKNVNVLQHIMGYFKKQLSPDEKQEVLEILGLYKEGHVPLIVPITLLNHYIRKYDQPYLKQQYYLNPHPLELHLRNHV
;
A
#
# COMPACT_ATOMS: atom_id res chain seq x y z
N MET A 1 -0.90 -3.03 -20.40
CA MET A 1 -1.01 -2.13 -19.24
C MET A 1 0.40 -1.85 -18.77
N GLU A 2 0.79 -0.60 -18.63
CA GLU A 2 2.14 -0.24 -18.17
C GLU A 2 2.27 -0.54 -16.67
N LYS A 3 3.32 -1.28 -16.30
CA LYS A 3 3.49 -1.88 -14.97
C LYS A 3 3.66 -0.84 -13.87
N ILE A 4 3.39 -1.24 -12.64
CA ILE A 4 3.57 -0.40 -11.45
C ILE A 4 5.07 -0.33 -11.10
N ARG A 5 5.65 0.86 -10.98
CA ARG A 5 7.01 1.02 -10.45
C ARG A 5 6.99 0.89 -8.92
N LEU A 6 7.71 -0.08 -8.36
CA LEU A 6 7.71 -0.35 -6.92
C LEU A 6 9.11 -0.54 -6.37
N GLY A 7 9.47 0.23 -5.35
CA GLY A 7 10.71 0.02 -4.62
C GLY A 7 10.64 -1.26 -3.79
N VAL A 8 11.74 -2.00 -3.71
CA VAL A 8 11.78 -3.25 -2.93
C VAL A 8 13.16 -3.49 -2.34
N SER A 9 13.21 -4.04 -1.12
CA SER A 9 14.47 -4.52 -0.56
C SER A 9 15.02 -5.66 -1.42
N ALA A 10 16.19 -5.44 -2.02
CA ALA A 10 16.76 -6.31 -3.08
C ALA A 10 16.87 -7.80 -2.68
N CYS A 11 17.14 -8.08 -1.40
CA CYS A 11 17.21 -9.46 -0.90
C CYS A 11 15.88 -10.23 -1.05
N LEU A 12 14.73 -9.54 -1.12
CA LEU A 12 13.41 -10.12 -1.34
C LEU A 12 13.22 -10.65 -2.76
N LEU A 13 13.97 -10.13 -3.73
CA LEU A 13 13.97 -10.61 -5.11
C LEU A 13 14.90 -11.82 -5.32
N GLY A 14 15.66 -12.21 -4.29
CA GLY A 14 16.62 -13.31 -4.37
C GLY A 14 18.07 -12.86 -4.61
N GLU A 15 18.34 -11.56 -4.63
CA GLU A 15 19.71 -11.06 -4.71
C GLU A 15 20.49 -11.42 -3.44
N LYS A 16 21.73 -11.89 -3.63
CA LYS A 16 22.63 -12.37 -2.57
C LYS A 16 23.31 -11.22 -1.82
N VAL A 17 22.53 -10.27 -1.32
CA VAL A 17 23.02 -9.00 -0.74
C VAL A 17 22.98 -8.96 0.78
N ARG A 18 22.57 -10.05 1.44
CA ARG A 18 22.48 -10.09 2.91
C ARG A 18 23.87 -10.14 3.55
N TYR A 19 23.93 -9.82 4.85
CA TYR A 19 25.16 -9.84 5.64
C TYR A 19 25.87 -11.21 5.63
N ASP A 20 25.09 -12.29 5.51
CA ASP A 20 25.57 -13.68 5.44
C ASP A 20 25.90 -14.15 4.01
N GLY A 21 25.84 -13.27 3.01
CA GLY A 21 26.00 -13.62 1.60
C GLY A 21 24.80 -14.35 0.98
N GLY A 22 23.72 -14.53 1.74
CA GLY A 22 22.49 -15.15 1.28
C GLY A 22 21.47 -14.15 0.72
N HIS A 23 20.26 -14.64 0.52
CA HIS A 23 19.09 -13.87 0.11
C HIS A 23 17.88 -14.14 1.02
N LYS A 24 16.76 -13.49 0.75
CA LYS A 24 15.47 -13.76 1.39
C LYS A 24 14.37 -13.75 0.33
N LEU A 25 14.51 -14.61 -0.67
CA LEU A 25 13.59 -14.65 -1.79
C LEU A 25 12.15 -14.83 -1.28
N ASP A 26 11.29 -13.88 -1.60
CA ASP A 26 9.85 -13.98 -1.39
C ASP A 26 9.19 -14.31 -2.74
N ARG A 27 8.55 -15.48 -2.82
CA ARG A 27 7.95 -15.96 -4.06
C ARG A 27 6.68 -15.20 -4.43
N PHE A 28 5.92 -14.72 -3.45
CA PHE A 28 4.75 -13.90 -3.73
C PHE A 28 5.18 -12.57 -4.33
N ILE A 29 6.16 -11.90 -3.73
CA ILE A 29 6.69 -10.63 -4.24
C ILE A 29 7.29 -10.82 -5.63
N ARG A 30 8.26 -11.74 -5.78
CA ARG A 30 8.98 -11.90 -7.06
C ARG A 30 8.10 -12.46 -8.17
N ASN A 31 7.37 -13.55 -7.92
CA ASN A 31 6.65 -14.26 -8.98
C ASN A 31 5.22 -13.75 -9.14
N THR A 32 4.44 -13.64 -8.07
CA THR A 32 3.01 -13.33 -8.18
C THR A 32 2.78 -11.84 -8.42
N LEU A 33 3.42 -10.99 -7.62
CA LEU A 33 3.32 -9.53 -7.77
C LEU A 33 4.17 -9.01 -8.93
N GLY A 34 5.31 -9.65 -9.23
CA GLY A 34 6.22 -9.25 -10.32
C GLY A 34 5.61 -9.30 -11.73
N GLU A 35 4.53 -10.04 -11.93
CA GLU A 35 3.76 -9.98 -13.20
C GLU A 35 3.17 -8.58 -13.45
N TYR A 36 2.88 -7.82 -12.39
CA TYR A 36 2.19 -6.53 -12.45
C TYR A 36 3.10 -5.33 -12.14
N VAL A 37 4.31 -5.61 -11.65
CA VAL A 37 5.22 -4.63 -11.06
C VAL A 37 6.59 -4.68 -11.72
N ASP A 38 7.15 -3.51 -11.99
CA ASP A 38 8.57 -3.33 -12.27
C ASP A 38 9.28 -2.88 -11.00
N PHE A 39 10.15 -3.76 -10.50
CA PHE A 39 10.83 -3.55 -9.22
C PHE A 39 12.04 -2.62 -9.37
N VAL A 40 12.17 -1.68 -8.44
CA VAL A 40 13.37 -0.88 -8.21
C VAL A 40 14.07 -1.45 -6.97
N PRO A 41 15.05 -2.37 -7.12
CA PRO A 41 15.72 -2.99 -6.00
C PRO A 41 16.60 -1.99 -5.25
N VAL A 42 16.59 -2.10 -3.92
CA VAL A 42 17.44 -1.29 -3.04
C VAL A 42 18.01 -2.16 -1.92
N CYS A 43 19.33 -2.15 -1.76
CA CYS A 43 20.01 -2.66 -0.57
C CYS A 43 20.79 -1.53 0.09
N PRO A 44 20.31 -0.94 1.20
CA PRO A 44 20.99 0.18 1.81
C PRO A 44 22.43 -0.10 2.25
N GLU A 45 22.64 -1.30 2.79
CA GLU A 45 23.94 -1.71 3.32
C GLU A 45 24.99 -1.86 2.21
N VAL A 46 24.63 -2.50 1.09
CA VAL A 46 25.54 -2.60 -0.07
C VAL A 46 25.70 -1.25 -0.75
N GLY A 47 24.60 -0.51 -0.92
CA GLY A 47 24.61 0.80 -1.55
C GLY A 47 25.51 1.80 -0.83
N CYS A 48 25.53 1.78 0.51
CA CYS A 48 26.41 2.66 1.28
C CYS A 48 27.87 2.21 1.33
N GLY A 49 28.22 1.08 0.68
CA GLY A 49 29.60 0.61 0.49
C GLY A 49 30.02 -0.56 1.37
N MET A 50 29.10 -1.25 2.06
CA MET A 50 29.44 -2.43 2.84
C MET A 50 29.61 -3.67 1.97
N GLY A 51 30.52 -4.57 2.36
CA GLY A 51 30.79 -5.82 1.66
C GLY A 51 29.68 -6.87 1.74
N ILE A 52 29.87 -7.95 0.99
CA ILE A 52 29.11 -9.19 1.04
C ILE A 52 30.11 -10.36 1.09
N PRO A 53 30.17 -11.17 2.16
CA PRO A 53 29.46 -10.99 3.44
C PRO A 53 29.98 -9.77 4.22
N ARG A 54 29.27 -9.41 5.28
CA ARG A 54 29.67 -8.35 6.23
C ARG A 54 29.21 -8.70 7.65
N GLU A 55 29.74 -7.97 8.60
CA GLU A 55 29.30 -8.06 10.00
C GLU A 55 27.83 -7.62 10.15
N ALA A 56 27.09 -8.28 11.04
CA ALA A 56 25.69 -7.94 11.26
C ALA A 56 25.56 -6.60 12.01
N LEU A 57 24.64 -5.76 11.55
CA LEU A 57 24.34 -4.47 12.15
C LEU A 57 23.24 -4.59 13.20
N ARG A 58 23.15 -3.59 14.08
CA ARG A 58 22.05 -3.36 15.02
C ARG A 58 21.85 -1.86 15.23
N LEU A 59 20.64 -1.50 15.65
CA LEU A 59 20.33 -0.15 16.11
C LEU A 59 20.64 -0.03 17.61
N VAL A 60 21.32 1.03 18.04
CA VAL A 60 21.73 1.25 19.43
C VAL A 60 21.41 2.69 19.85
N GLY A 61 21.00 2.88 21.11
CA GLY A 61 20.72 4.20 21.69
C GLY A 61 19.24 4.54 21.71
N ASP A 62 18.91 5.78 21.36
CA ASP A 62 17.54 6.31 21.33
C ASP A 62 16.73 5.64 20.21
N VAL A 63 15.46 5.31 20.47
CA VAL A 63 14.53 4.75 19.49
C VAL A 63 14.21 5.74 18.38
N ASP A 64 14.17 7.03 18.70
CA ASP A 64 13.82 8.08 17.75
C ASP A 64 15.00 8.44 16.85
N ASN A 65 16.23 8.36 17.39
CA ASN A 65 17.46 8.60 16.66
C ASN A 65 18.57 7.56 16.98
N PRO A 66 18.42 6.30 16.53
CA PRO A 66 19.37 5.24 16.84
C PRO A 66 20.63 5.32 15.98
N ARG A 67 21.75 4.86 16.53
CA ARG A 67 23.00 4.63 15.78
C ARG A 67 23.01 3.24 15.16
N LEU A 68 23.51 3.12 13.92
CA LEU A 68 23.67 1.87 13.18
C LEU A 68 25.08 1.31 13.39
N ILE A 69 25.19 0.33 14.28
CA ILE A 69 26.48 -0.17 14.76
C ILE A 69 26.62 -1.65 14.44
N THR A 70 27.83 -2.10 14.09
CA THR A 70 28.15 -3.52 13.98
C THR A 70 28.10 -4.23 15.34
N ASN A 71 27.84 -5.54 15.35
CA ASN A 71 27.53 -6.27 16.58
C ASN A 71 28.76 -6.71 17.41
N LYS A 72 29.89 -6.98 16.78
CA LYS A 72 31.17 -7.43 17.37
C LYS A 72 32.21 -6.30 17.44
N THR A 73 32.43 -5.58 16.34
CA THR A 73 33.48 -4.55 16.25
C THR A 73 33.04 -3.20 16.80
N HIS A 74 31.74 -3.01 16.99
CA HIS A 74 31.14 -1.75 17.45
C HIS A 74 31.46 -0.55 16.53
N ALA A 75 31.75 -0.80 15.26
CA ALA A 75 31.94 0.23 14.25
C ALA A 75 30.61 0.91 13.94
N ASP A 76 30.61 2.24 13.94
CA ASP A 76 29.43 3.05 13.63
C ASP A 76 29.38 3.40 12.14
N HIS A 77 28.27 3.03 11.50
CA HIS A 77 27.99 3.28 10.09
C HIS A 77 26.83 4.25 9.87
N THR A 78 26.36 4.94 10.91
CA THR A 78 25.22 5.86 10.86
C THR A 78 25.40 6.93 9.78
N ASP A 79 26.49 7.70 9.83
CA ASP A 79 26.71 8.80 8.88
C ASP A 79 26.94 8.31 7.45
N GLN A 80 27.60 7.16 7.29
CA GLN A 80 27.78 6.51 6.00
C GLN A 80 26.42 6.14 5.38
N MET A 81 25.53 5.55 6.18
CA MET A 81 24.18 5.17 5.77
C MET A 81 23.34 6.39 5.43
N VAL A 82 23.35 7.44 6.26
CA VAL A 82 22.57 8.67 6.05
C VAL A 82 23.01 9.38 4.78
N ARG A 83 24.31 9.64 4.60
CA ARG A 83 24.83 10.32 3.39
C ARG A 83 24.51 9.58 2.10
N TRP A 84 24.56 8.25 2.12
CA TRP A 84 24.17 7.44 0.96
C TRP A 84 22.65 7.49 0.75
N ALA A 85 21.87 7.38 1.83
CA ALA A 85 20.42 7.37 1.77
C ALA A 85 19.86 8.67 1.20
N GLU A 86 20.41 9.84 1.58
CA GLU A 86 20.04 11.14 0.98
C GLU A 86 20.14 11.11 -0.55
N LYS A 87 21.32 10.76 -1.08
CA LYS A 87 21.55 10.67 -2.53
C LYS A 87 20.64 9.65 -3.20
N ARG A 88 20.41 8.50 -2.55
CA ARG A 88 19.53 7.46 -3.10
C ARG A 88 18.08 7.92 -3.11
N LEU A 89 17.62 8.66 -2.11
CA LEU A 89 16.26 9.18 -2.06
C LEU A 89 16.02 10.21 -3.17
N ASP A 90 16.99 11.06 -3.48
CA ASP A 90 16.91 11.99 -4.62
C ASP A 90 16.78 11.25 -5.96
N GLN A 91 17.48 10.12 -6.12
CA GLN A 91 17.30 9.25 -7.28
C GLN A 91 15.91 8.59 -7.32
N LEU A 92 15.43 8.07 -6.19
CA LEU A 92 14.14 7.39 -6.10
C LEU A 92 12.96 8.33 -6.34
N GLU A 93 13.12 9.62 -6.08
CA GLU A 93 12.13 10.65 -6.39
C GLU A 93 11.86 10.74 -7.91
N GLN A 94 12.85 10.42 -8.74
CA GLN A 94 12.74 10.42 -10.20
C GLN A 94 12.24 9.08 -10.79
N GLU A 95 12.02 8.05 -9.96
CA GLU A 95 11.64 6.70 -10.41
C GLU A 95 10.11 6.49 -10.47
N ASP A 96 9.31 7.54 -10.24
CA ASP A 96 7.85 7.54 -10.20
C ASP A 96 7.24 6.38 -9.37
N LEU A 97 7.81 6.16 -8.19
CA LEU A 97 7.40 5.05 -7.34
C LEU A 97 5.92 5.17 -6.93
N CYS A 98 5.23 4.03 -6.97
CA CYS A 98 3.87 3.86 -6.45
C CYS A 98 3.85 3.27 -5.03
N GLY A 99 5.01 2.93 -4.47
CA GLY A 99 5.16 2.39 -3.12
C GLY A 99 6.51 1.71 -2.87
N PHE A 100 6.69 1.14 -1.69
CA PHE A 100 7.92 0.43 -1.31
C PHE A 100 7.67 -0.81 -0.44
N ILE A 101 8.36 -1.92 -0.72
CA ILE A 101 8.36 -3.13 0.13
C ILE A 101 9.70 -3.29 0.84
N PHE A 102 9.66 -3.18 2.17
CA PHE A 102 10.82 -3.27 3.04
C PHE A 102 11.12 -4.69 3.52
N LYS A 103 12.39 -4.98 3.80
CA LYS A 103 12.80 -6.18 4.54
C LYS A 103 12.57 -5.95 6.03
N SER A 104 11.61 -6.67 6.60
CA SER A 104 11.30 -6.69 8.04
C SER A 104 12.53 -7.03 8.89
N ASN A 105 12.58 -6.43 10.08
CA ASN A 105 13.64 -6.59 11.09
C ASN A 105 15.06 -6.14 10.67
N SER A 106 15.24 -5.57 9.47
CA SER A 106 16.53 -5.01 9.08
C SER A 106 16.82 -3.70 9.85
N PRO A 107 18.03 -3.54 10.42
CA PRO A 107 18.49 -2.27 11.00
C PRO A 107 18.53 -1.10 10.00
N SER A 108 18.60 -1.39 8.70
CA SER A 108 18.63 -0.37 7.65
C SER A 108 17.26 -0.19 6.99
N SER A 109 16.61 -1.29 6.60
CA SER A 109 15.37 -1.27 5.81
C SER A 109 14.09 -1.55 6.61
N GLY A 110 14.13 -1.99 7.86
CA GLY A 110 12.90 -2.39 8.56
C GLY A 110 11.99 -1.19 8.86
N MET A 111 10.77 -1.16 8.30
CA MET A 111 9.87 -0.01 8.47
C MET A 111 9.24 0.12 9.87
N ALA A 112 9.20 -0.97 10.65
CA ALA A 112 8.60 -0.98 11.97
C ALA A 112 9.14 -2.12 12.83
N ARG A 113 9.05 -1.95 14.15
CA ARG A 113 9.36 -2.96 15.17
C ARG A 113 10.79 -3.54 15.06
N VAL A 114 11.72 -2.76 14.53
CA VAL A 114 13.15 -3.10 14.53
C VAL A 114 13.68 -3.01 15.96
N ARG A 115 14.59 -3.91 16.31
CA ARG A 115 15.22 -3.92 17.64
C ARG A 115 16.19 -2.77 17.76
N VAL A 116 16.01 -1.94 18.79
CA VAL A 116 16.98 -0.94 19.24
C VAL A 116 17.50 -1.37 20.59
N TYR A 117 18.81 -1.46 20.74
CA TYR A 117 19.47 -1.85 21.98
C TYR A 117 19.78 -0.58 22.78
N ASN A 118 19.22 -0.44 23.97
CA ASN A 118 19.51 0.71 24.83
C ASN A 118 20.92 0.61 25.45
N GLU A 119 21.33 1.63 26.21
CA GLU A 119 22.63 1.69 26.91
C GLU A 119 22.87 0.49 27.85
N LYS A 120 21.79 -0.13 28.36
CA LYS A 120 21.84 -1.33 29.21
C LYS A 120 21.88 -2.63 28.40
N GLY A 121 21.99 -2.56 27.07
CA GLY A 121 22.01 -3.71 26.17
C GLY A 121 20.67 -4.41 25.98
N MET A 122 19.58 -3.88 26.54
CA MET A 122 18.24 -4.47 26.44
C MET A 122 17.53 -4.02 25.15
N PRO A 123 17.01 -4.95 24.34
CA PRO A 123 16.37 -4.60 23.07
C PRO A 123 14.91 -4.17 23.27
N VAL A 124 14.54 -3.06 22.64
CA VAL A 124 13.14 -2.62 22.47
C VAL A 124 12.71 -2.75 21.01
N LYS A 125 11.55 -3.36 20.75
CA LYS A 125 11.00 -3.55 19.39
C LYS A 125 10.14 -2.38 18.93
N LYS A 126 10.70 -1.18 18.99
CA LYS A 126 10.02 0.07 18.59
C LYS A 126 10.75 0.84 17.48
N GLY A 127 11.92 0.37 17.06
CA GLY A 127 12.73 1.06 16.07
C GLY A 127 12.20 0.96 14.64
N VAL A 128 12.77 1.82 13.82
CA VAL A 128 12.67 1.86 12.36
C VAL A 128 14.10 1.93 11.83
N GLY A 129 14.40 1.16 10.79
CA GLY A 129 15.69 1.19 10.14
C GLY A 129 15.98 2.56 9.52
N ILE A 130 17.27 2.95 9.49
CA ILE A 130 17.66 4.32 9.12
C ILE A 130 17.13 4.71 7.73
N PHE A 131 17.37 3.88 6.71
CA PHE A 131 16.89 4.15 5.35
C PHE A 131 15.36 4.17 5.29
N ALA A 132 14.68 3.22 5.93
CA ALA A 132 13.22 3.19 5.93
C ALA A 132 12.60 4.44 6.58
N ARG A 133 13.19 4.93 7.67
CA ARG A 133 12.76 6.17 8.33
C ARG A 133 12.88 7.36 7.38
N MET A 134 14.04 7.51 6.74
CA MET A 134 14.29 8.61 5.80
C MET A 134 13.37 8.51 4.57
N PHE A 135 13.15 7.30 4.04
CA PHE A 135 12.21 7.07 2.93
C PHE A 135 10.79 7.49 3.28
N MET A 136 10.26 7.04 4.43
CA MET A 136 8.89 7.39 4.86
C MET A 136 8.73 8.88 5.21
N ALA A 137 9.82 9.55 5.62
CA ALA A 137 9.82 10.99 5.87
C ALA A 137 9.85 11.80 4.56
N ARG A 138 10.63 11.39 3.56
CA ARG A 138 10.67 12.03 2.23
C ARG A 138 9.41 11.76 1.42
N PHE A 139 8.90 10.53 1.52
CA PHE A 139 7.69 10.07 0.85
C PHE A 139 6.63 9.67 1.89
N PRO A 140 6.04 10.65 2.62
CA PRO A 140 4.73 10.42 3.23
C PRO A 140 3.76 10.15 2.07
N LEU A 141 2.47 9.91 2.23
CA LEU A 141 1.57 9.51 1.11
C LEU A 141 1.90 8.17 0.41
N LEU A 142 3.15 7.87 -0.03
CA LEU A 142 3.45 6.61 -0.69
C LEU A 142 3.10 5.40 0.21
N PRO A 143 2.39 4.39 -0.34
CA PRO A 143 2.16 3.14 0.34
C PRO A 143 3.48 2.43 0.64
N VAL A 144 3.66 1.98 1.87
CA VAL A 144 4.81 1.17 2.27
C VAL A 144 4.37 -0.02 3.07
N GLU A 145 5.03 -1.16 2.89
CA GLU A 145 4.78 -2.36 3.68
C GLU A 145 6.07 -3.21 3.82
N ASP A 146 6.09 -4.18 4.73
CA ASP A 146 7.24 -5.11 4.87
C ASP A 146 6.89 -6.58 4.58
N ASP A 147 7.90 -7.37 4.17
CA ASP A 147 7.75 -8.79 3.84
C ASP A 147 7.11 -9.62 4.96
N GLY A 148 7.32 -9.25 6.23
CA GLY A 148 6.72 -9.92 7.36
C GLY A 148 5.22 -9.64 7.45
N ARG A 149 4.83 -8.37 7.33
CA ARG A 149 3.46 -7.89 7.40
C ARG A 149 2.62 -8.28 6.19
N LEU A 150 3.24 -8.40 5.01
CA LEU A 150 2.59 -8.94 3.82
C LEU A 150 2.15 -10.41 3.97
N ASN A 151 2.53 -11.13 5.02
CA ASN A 151 1.96 -12.45 5.31
C ASN A 151 0.55 -12.38 5.90
N ASP A 152 0.15 -11.23 6.47
CA ASP A 152 -1.24 -11.00 6.86
C ASP A 152 -2.07 -10.67 5.61
N PRO A 153 -3.11 -11.46 5.29
CA PRO A 153 -3.85 -11.27 4.04
C PRO A 153 -4.55 -9.91 3.93
N ARG A 154 -4.99 -9.33 5.06
CA ARG A 154 -5.69 -8.04 5.05
C ARG A 154 -4.72 -6.88 4.86
N LEU A 155 -3.53 -6.96 5.45
CA LEU A 155 -2.46 -5.97 5.20
C LEU A 155 -1.98 -6.06 3.76
N ARG A 156 -1.80 -7.28 3.23
CA ARG A 156 -1.46 -7.52 1.83
C ARG A 156 -2.50 -6.93 0.90
N GLU A 157 -3.79 -7.24 1.10
CA GLU A 157 -4.88 -6.69 0.28
C GLU A 157 -4.84 -5.16 0.27
N ASN A 158 -4.77 -4.52 1.44
CA ASN A 158 -4.75 -3.06 1.54
C ASN A 158 -3.53 -2.44 0.84
N PHE A 159 -2.33 -3.01 1.01
CA PHE A 159 -1.13 -2.50 0.37
C PHE A 159 -1.20 -2.65 -1.14
N ILE A 160 -1.60 -3.82 -1.64
CA ILE A 160 -1.73 -4.06 -3.07
C ILE A 160 -2.80 -3.14 -3.68
N GLU A 161 -3.99 -3.05 -3.08
CA GLU A 161 -5.02 -2.11 -3.51
C GLU A 161 -4.48 -0.67 -3.57
N SER A 162 -3.72 -0.24 -2.56
CA SER A 162 -3.14 1.09 -2.52
C SER A 162 -2.17 1.36 -3.67
N ILE A 163 -1.26 0.43 -4.01
CA ILE A 163 -0.29 0.66 -5.10
C ILE A 163 -0.97 0.72 -6.48
N PHE A 164 -2.06 -0.03 -6.68
CA PHE A 164 -2.87 0.07 -7.91
C PHE A 164 -3.59 1.42 -8.00
N VAL A 165 -4.19 1.90 -6.91
CA VAL A 165 -4.81 3.23 -6.88
C VAL A 165 -3.78 4.34 -7.07
N PHE A 166 -2.60 4.22 -6.47
CA PHE A 166 -1.49 5.17 -6.69
C PHE A 166 -1.02 5.16 -8.15
N ARG A 167 -0.96 4.00 -8.81
CA ARG A 167 -0.66 3.92 -10.25
C ARG A 167 -1.69 4.69 -11.09
N HIS A 168 -2.97 4.53 -10.79
CA HIS A 168 -4.02 5.31 -11.47
C HIS A 168 -3.86 6.81 -11.21
N LEU A 169 -3.48 7.20 -9.99
CA LEU A 169 -3.21 8.61 -9.65
C LEU A 169 -2.01 9.14 -10.45
N ARG A 170 -0.91 8.38 -10.55
CA ARG A 170 0.24 8.76 -11.39
C ARG A 170 -0.16 8.98 -12.84
N ALA A 171 -0.97 8.08 -13.40
CA ALA A 171 -1.48 8.23 -14.76
C ALA A 171 -2.33 9.50 -14.94
N LEU A 172 -3.16 9.85 -13.95
CA LEU A 172 -3.90 11.11 -13.96
C LEU A 172 -2.97 12.33 -13.95
N LEU A 173 -1.96 12.32 -13.08
CA LEU A 173 -1.05 13.46 -12.89
C LEU A 173 -0.06 13.65 -14.06
N ALA A 174 0.26 12.58 -14.78
CA ALA A 174 1.09 12.61 -15.98
C ALA A 174 0.34 13.11 -17.23
N GLY A 175 -0.99 13.01 -17.23
CA GLY A 175 -1.84 13.53 -18.30
C GLY A 175 -2.16 15.02 -18.15
N GLU A 176 -3.06 15.51 -19.00
CA GLU A 176 -3.62 16.86 -18.88
C GLU A 176 -4.46 16.98 -17.61
N LYS A 177 -4.00 17.81 -16.67
CA LYS A 177 -4.68 18.02 -15.40
C LYS A 177 -5.88 18.92 -15.62
N SER A 178 -7.05 18.43 -15.26
CA SER A 178 -8.29 19.21 -15.26
C SER A 178 -9.23 18.74 -14.16
N ARG A 179 -10.13 19.63 -13.72
CA ARG A 179 -11.20 19.28 -12.79
C ARG A 179 -12.04 18.11 -13.31
N GLY A 180 -12.35 18.10 -14.61
CA GLY A 180 -13.08 17.01 -15.27
C GLY A 180 -12.37 15.65 -15.16
N ALA A 181 -11.05 15.62 -15.43
CA ALA A 181 -10.26 14.41 -15.30
C ALA A 181 -10.22 13.90 -13.85
N LEU A 182 -10.09 14.80 -12.87
CA LEU A 182 -10.10 14.46 -11.45
C LEU A 182 -11.48 13.95 -10.99
N VAL A 183 -12.58 14.59 -11.43
CA VAL A 183 -13.95 14.13 -11.16
C VAL A 183 -14.16 12.73 -11.73
N ALA A 184 -13.69 12.45 -12.94
CA ALA A 184 -13.77 11.12 -13.53
C ALA A 184 -12.95 10.09 -12.74
N PHE A 185 -11.72 10.44 -12.33
CA PHE A 185 -10.90 9.61 -11.45
C PHE A 185 -11.62 9.32 -10.13
N HIS A 186 -12.10 10.35 -9.45
CA HIS A 186 -12.81 10.24 -8.19
C HIS A 186 -14.04 9.35 -8.31
N THR A 187 -14.83 9.54 -9.37
CA THR A 187 -16.05 8.77 -9.65
C THR A 187 -15.76 7.27 -9.69
N ARG A 188 -14.68 6.84 -10.34
CA ARG A 188 -14.27 5.41 -10.43
C ARG A 188 -13.74 4.82 -9.12
N HIS A 189 -13.22 5.64 -8.22
CA HIS A 189 -12.63 5.21 -6.94
C HIS A 189 -13.52 5.48 -5.72
N LYS A 190 -14.68 6.10 -5.94
CA LYS A 190 -15.55 6.64 -4.89
C LYS A 190 -15.97 5.59 -3.86
N LEU A 191 -16.37 4.39 -4.31
CA LEU A 191 -16.75 3.31 -3.41
C LEU A 191 -15.55 2.69 -2.65
N LEU A 192 -14.36 2.72 -3.25
CA LEU A 192 -13.13 2.27 -2.61
C LEU A 192 -12.73 3.26 -1.51
N ILE A 193 -12.79 4.57 -1.78
CA ILE A 193 -12.55 5.59 -0.76
C ILE A 193 -13.54 5.43 0.41
N LEU A 194 -14.81 5.12 0.11
CA LEU A 194 -15.83 4.84 1.13
C LEU A 194 -15.49 3.61 2.01
N SER A 195 -14.95 2.54 1.43
CA SER A 195 -14.55 1.34 2.18
C SER A 195 -13.39 1.60 3.15
N HIS A 196 -12.50 2.55 2.82
CA HIS A 196 -11.44 2.99 3.73
C HIS A 196 -11.93 4.01 4.75
N SER A 197 -12.66 5.04 4.32
CA SER A 197 -13.08 6.12 5.21
C SER A 197 -14.30 6.89 4.69
N PRO A 198 -15.46 6.76 5.35
CA PRO A 198 -16.62 7.62 5.10
C PRO A 198 -16.33 9.11 5.32
N ASN A 199 -15.32 9.45 6.14
CA ASN A 199 -14.94 10.83 6.33
C ASN A 199 -14.22 11.39 5.09
N HIS A 200 -13.18 10.71 4.61
CA HIS A 200 -12.46 11.13 3.41
C HIS A 200 -13.36 11.11 2.17
N TYR A 201 -14.26 10.13 2.06
CA TYR A 201 -15.29 10.10 1.03
C TYR A 201 -16.07 11.42 0.94
N ARG A 202 -16.52 11.97 2.08
CA ARG A 202 -17.26 13.24 2.12
C ARG A 202 -16.37 14.43 1.81
N LEU A 203 -15.16 14.47 2.37
CA LEU A 203 -14.20 15.56 2.17
C LEU A 203 -13.80 15.66 0.69
N MET A 204 -13.39 14.53 0.10
CA MET A 204 -12.94 14.46 -1.28
C MET A 204 -14.08 14.72 -2.27
N GLY A 205 -15.31 14.31 -1.95
CA GLY A 205 -16.49 14.65 -2.73
C GLY A 205 -16.76 16.16 -2.78
N LYS A 206 -16.58 16.87 -1.66
CA LYS A 206 -16.66 18.34 -1.63
C LYS A 206 -15.52 18.98 -2.41
N LEU A 207 -14.31 18.46 -2.27
CA LEU A 207 -13.12 18.97 -2.96
C LEU A 207 -13.28 18.92 -4.48
N VAL A 208 -13.72 17.80 -5.05
CA VAL A 208 -13.90 17.72 -6.51
C VAL A 208 -15.04 18.60 -7.03
N ALA A 209 -16.06 18.86 -6.20
CA ALA A 209 -17.22 19.67 -6.56
C ALA A 209 -16.97 21.18 -6.48
N GLY A 210 -16.13 21.65 -5.55
CA GLY A 210 -15.95 23.09 -5.29
C GLY A 210 -14.59 23.47 -4.70
N GLY A 211 -13.56 22.64 -4.87
CA GLY A 211 -12.18 22.97 -4.51
C GLY A 211 -11.55 24.02 -5.42
N PRO A 212 -10.23 24.27 -5.30
CA PRO A 212 -9.50 25.27 -6.08
C PRO A 212 -9.71 25.14 -7.59
N ASP A 213 -9.69 26.27 -8.29
CA ASP A 213 -9.83 26.31 -9.76
C ASP A 213 -8.53 25.94 -10.48
N GLU A 214 -7.39 26.15 -9.85
CA GLU A 214 -6.09 25.71 -10.35
C GLU A 214 -6.01 24.17 -10.31
N PRO A 215 -5.88 23.47 -11.46
CA PRO A 215 -5.90 22.01 -11.52
C PRO A 215 -4.76 21.35 -10.73
N GLU A 216 -3.59 21.97 -10.72
CA GLU A 216 -2.40 21.52 -10.00
C GLU A 216 -2.63 21.49 -8.49
N GLU A 217 -3.11 22.60 -7.93
CA GLU A 217 -3.43 22.72 -6.50
C GLU A 217 -4.52 21.73 -6.11
N LEU A 218 -5.60 21.66 -6.91
CA LEU A 218 -6.71 20.72 -6.69
C LEU A 218 -6.23 19.26 -6.68
N CYS A 219 -5.36 18.88 -7.61
CA CYS A 219 -4.79 17.53 -7.68
C CYS A 219 -3.86 17.23 -6.51
N ALA A 220 -3.07 18.20 -6.05
CA ALA A 220 -2.17 18.04 -4.92
C ALA A 220 -2.95 17.81 -3.61
N GLU A 221 -3.97 18.63 -3.34
CA GLU A 221 -4.85 18.46 -2.17
C GLU A 221 -5.59 17.11 -2.22
N TYR A 222 -6.10 16.74 -3.39
CA TYR A 222 -6.79 15.47 -3.58
C TYR A 222 -5.84 14.28 -3.34
N GLY A 223 -4.62 14.34 -3.88
CA GLY A 223 -3.61 13.31 -3.71
C GLY A 223 -3.23 13.09 -2.24
N LYS A 224 -3.11 14.17 -1.46
CA LYS A 224 -2.90 14.11 -0.02
C LYS A 224 -4.04 13.37 0.69
N LEU A 225 -5.29 13.77 0.47
CA LEU A 225 -6.46 13.12 1.08
C LEU A 225 -6.61 11.65 0.66
N LEU A 226 -6.29 11.33 -0.60
CA LEU A 226 -6.31 9.95 -1.09
C LEU A 226 -5.25 9.10 -0.37
N GLY A 227 -4.02 9.60 -0.23
CA GLY A 227 -2.95 8.92 0.50
C GLY A 227 -3.31 8.70 1.98
N GLU A 228 -3.93 9.69 2.63
CA GLU A 228 -4.45 9.56 4.00
C GLU A 228 -5.55 8.50 4.10
N ALA A 229 -6.48 8.46 3.15
CA ALA A 229 -7.56 7.48 3.12
C ALA A 229 -7.03 6.06 2.96
N LEU A 230 -6.13 5.81 2.00
CA LEU A 230 -5.61 4.47 1.66
C LEU A 230 -4.74 3.85 2.79
N ARG A 231 -4.18 4.68 3.67
CA ARG A 231 -3.50 4.23 4.90
C ARG A 231 -4.46 3.60 5.91
N LEU A 232 -5.75 3.95 5.86
CA LEU A 232 -6.75 3.42 6.78
C LEU A 232 -7.27 2.08 6.27
N ARG A 233 -7.19 1.04 7.10
CA ARG A 233 -7.71 -0.28 6.74
C ARG A 233 -9.22 -0.27 6.54
N THR A 234 -9.66 -1.01 5.53
CA THR A 234 -11.07 -1.39 5.39
C THR A 234 -11.49 -2.29 6.55
N THR A 235 -12.79 -2.33 6.83
CA THR A 235 -13.34 -3.24 7.85
C THR A 235 -14.61 -3.86 7.31
N ARG A 236 -14.99 -5.05 7.82
CA ARG A 236 -16.26 -5.71 7.42
C ARG A 236 -17.44 -4.74 7.51
N ARG A 237 -17.55 -3.97 8.59
CA ARG A 237 -18.59 -2.93 8.75
C ARG A 237 -18.58 -1.89 7.63
N LYS A 238 -17.41 -1.36 7.25
CA LYS A 238 -17.31 -0.35 6.17
C LYS A 238 -17.62 -0.97 4.81
N ASN A 239 -17.16 -2.19 4.55
CA ASN A 239 -17.49 -2.92 3.33
C ASN A 239 -18.99 -3.22 3.23
N VAL A 240 -19.64 -3.68 4.30
CA VAL A 240 -21.10 -3.87 4.33
C VAL A 240 -21.83 -2.58 3.97
N ASN A 241 -21.41 -1.43 4.50
CA ASN A 241 -21.98 -0.14 4.12
C ASN A 241 -21.85 0.14 2.61
N VAL A 242 -20.68 -0.11 2.02
CA VAL A 242 -20.45 0.04 0.58
C VAL A 242 -21.33 -0.91 -0.23
N LEU A 243 -21.42 -2.17 0.19
CA LEU A 243 -22.23 -3.19 -0.50
C LEU A 243 -23.74 -2.87 -0.43
N GLN A 244 -24.22 -2.35 0.71
CA GLN A 244 -25.59 -1.84 0.85
C GLN A 244 -25.84 -0.63 -0.06
N HIS A 245 -24.86 0.26 -0.19
CA HIS A 245 -24.94 1.38 -1.13
C HIS A 245 -25.05 0.89 -2.58
N ILE A 246 -24.28 -0.12 -2.97
CA ILE A 246 -24.36 -0.77 -4.28
C ILE A 246 -25.74 -1.41 -4.49
N MET A 247 -26.24 -2.17 -3.50
CA MET A 247 -27.57 -2.79 -3.54
C MET A 247 -28.68 -1.74 -3.78
N GLY A 248 -28.51 -0.52 -3.25
CA GLY A 248 -29.44 0.59 -3.45
C GLY A 248 -29.71 0.96 -4.92
N TYR A 249 -28.75 0.75 -5.83
CA TYR A 249 -28.93 1.00 -7.27
C TYR A 249 -29.98 0.08 -7.89
N PHE A 250 -30.20 -1.09 -7.29
CA PHE A 250 -31.14 -2.10 -7.78
C PHE A 250 -32.47 -2.10 -7.03
N LYS A 251 -32.76 -1.06 -6.22
CA LYS A 251 -33.98 -0.98 -5.38
C LYS A 251 -35.28 -1.27 -6.15
N LYS A 252 -35.36 -0.82 -7.41
CA LYS A 252 -36.53 -1.00 -8.30
C LYS A 252 -36.43 -2.23 -9.22
N GLN A 253 -35.28 -2.91 -9.24
CA GLN A 253 -34.95 -3.97 -10.20
C GLN A 253 -34.96 -5.36 -9.57
N LEU A 254 -34.53 -5.48 -8.30
CA LEU A 254 -34.55 -6.75 -7.58
C LEU A 254 -35.95 -7.09 -7.06
N SER A 255 -36.33 -8.36 -7.23
CA SER A 255 -37.50 -8.95 -6.58
C SER A 255 -37.33 -8.96 -5.05
N PRO A 256 -38.42 -9.16 -4.26
CA PRO A 256 -38.30 -9.32 -2.82
C PRO A 256 -37.36 -10.44 -2.39
N ASP A 257 -37.38 -11.56 -3.10
CA ASP A 257 -36.53 -12.74 -2.85
C ASP A 257 -35.05 -12.45 -3.16
N GLU A 258 -34.76 -11.87 -4.33
CA GLU A 258 -33.39 -11.47 -4.71
C GLU A 258 -32.80 -10.44 -3.72
N LYS A 259 -33.63 -9.51 -3.20
CA LYS A 259 -33.19 -8.56 -2.15
C LYS A 259 -32.84 -9.28 -0.86
N GLN A 260 -33.66 -10.26 -0.48
CA GLN A 260 -33.46 -11.04 0.73
C GLN A 260 -32.17 -11.87 0.63
N GLU A 261 -31.91 -12.53 -0.50
CA GLU A 261 -30.66 -13.25 -0.77
C GLU A 261 -29.42 -12.35 -0.60
N VAL A 262 -29.45 -11.14 -1.18
CA VAL A 262 -28.34 -10.18 -1.02
C VAL A 262 -28.16 -9.82 0.46
N LEU A 263 -29.23 -9.50 1.17
CA LEU A 263 -29.16 -9.13 2.59
C LEU A 263 -28.60 -10.25 3.47
N GLU A 264 -28.99 -11.50 3.20
CA GLU A 264 -28.48 -12.69 3.90
C GLU A 264 -26.97 -12.86 3.70
N ILE A 265 -26.50 -12.78 2.46
CA ILE A 265 -25.07 -12.89 2.15
C ILE A 265 -24.27 -11.73 2.77
N LEU A 266 -24.83 -10.51 2.80
CA LEU A 266 -24.20 -9.38 3.52
C LEU A 266 -24.14 -9.64 5.02
N GLY A 267 -25.16 -10.29 5.61
CA GLY A 267 -25.17 -10.76 6.99
C GLY A 267 -24.04 -11.75 7.26
N LEU A 268 -23.94 -12.80 6.45
CA LEU A 268 -22.88 -13.80 6.54
C LEU A 268 -21.48 -13.18 6.43
N TYR A 269 -21.28 -12.22 5.52
CA TYR A 269 -20.00 -11.52 5.40
C TYR A 269 -19.70 -10.66 6.63
N LYS A 270 -20.71 -9.96 7.16
CA LYS A 270 -20.58 -9.11 8.36
C LYS A 270 -20.12 -9.94 9.56
N GLU A 271 -20.69 -11.12 9.74
CA GLU A 271 -20.34 -12.08 10.80
C GLU A 271 -19.00 -12.78 10.53
N GLY A 272 -18.59 -12.84 9.26
CA GLY A 272 -17.35 -13.49 8.84
C GLY A 272 -17.48 -14.97 8.58
N HIS A 273 -18.65 -15.40 8.12
CA HIS A 273 -18.87 -16.76 7.63
C HIS A 273 -18.43 -16.92 6.17
N VAL A 274 -18.45 -15.82 5.40
CA VAL A 274 -18.01 -15.81 3.99
C VAL A 274 -16.99 -14.68 3.74
N PRO A 275 -16.08 -14.85 2.75
CA PRO A 275 -15.14 -13.82 2.37
C PRO A 275 -15.80 -12.70 1.56
N LEU A 276 -15.14 -11.54 1.43
CA LEU A 276 -15.67 -10.36 0.73
C LEU A 276 -16.01 -10.65 -0.75
N ILE A 277 -15.30 -11.58 -1.40
CA ILE A 277 -15.55 -11.92 -2.80
C ILE A 277 -16.96 -12.49 -3.05
N VAL A 278 -17.59 -13.13 -2.06
CA VAL A 278 -18.92 -13.75 -2.20
C VAL A 278 -20.01 -12.69 -2.48
N PRO A 279 -20.23 -11.69 -1.60
CA PRO A 279 -21.17 -10.61 -1.91
C PRO A 279 -20.78 -9.82 -3.15
N ILE A 280 -19.49 -9.62 -3.42
CA ILE A 280 -19.04 -8.92 -4.64
C ILE A 280 -19.45 -9.69 -5.89
N THR A 281 -19.33 -11.01 -5.90
CA THR A 281 -19.68 -11.85 -7.05
C THR A 281 -21.18 -11.77 -7.33
N LEU A 282 -22.02 -11.87 -6.29
CA LEU A 282 -23.47 -11.72 -6.43
C LEU A 282 -23.86 -10.32 -6.95
N LEU A 283 -23.26 -9.25 -6.39
CA LEU A 283 -23.54 -7.90 -6.88
C LEU A 283 -23.04 -7.69 -8.30
N ASN A 284 -21.88 -8.24 -8.69
CA ASN A 284 -21.37 -8.20 -10.07
C ASN A 284 -22.31 -8.91 -11.06
N HIS A 285 -22.97 -10.01 -10.64
CA HIS A 285 -24.02 -10.64 -11.43
C HIS A 285 -25.16 -9.64 -11.73
N TYR A 286 -25.69 -8.95 -10.71
CA TYR A 286 -26.76 -7.97 -10.92
C TYR A 286 -26.31 -6.73 -11.71
N ILE A 287 -25.08 -6.26 -11.51
CA ILE A 287 -24.48 -5.17 -12.32
C ILE A 287 -24.47 -5.56 -13.80
N ARG A 288 -24.12 -6.80 -14.12
CA ARG A 288 -24.14 -7.31 -15.49
C ARG A 288 -25.56 -7.49 -16.01
N LYS A 289 -26.46 -8.10 -15.23
CA LYS A 289 -27.86 -8.40 -15.60
C LYS A 289 -28.64 -7.13 -15.96
N TYR A 290 -28.47 -6.06 -15.18
CA TYR A 290 -29.20 -4.80 -15.36
C TYR A 290 -28.38 -3.69 -16.02
N ASP A 291 -27.22 -4.02 -16.58
CA ASP A 291 -26.34 -3.10 -17.30
C ASP A 291 -26.08 -1.77 -16.56
N GLN A 292 -25.77 -1.82 -15.25
CA GLN A 292 -25.62 -0.60 -14.44
C GLN A 292 -24.33 0.17 -14.78
N PRO A 293 -24.39 1.31 -15.51
CA PRO A 293 -23.21 1.91 -16.12
C PRO A 293 -22.27 2.55 -15.10
N TYR A 294 -22.81 3.16 -14.04
CA TYR A 294 -22.03 3.76 -12.98
C TYR A 294 -21.22 2.72 -12.19
N LEU A 295 -21.83 1.58 -11.87
CA LEU A 295 -21.21 0.53 -11.08
C LEU A 295 -20.15 -0.24 -11.85
N LYS A 296 -20.33 -0.43 -13.16
CA LYS A 296 -19.33 -1.07 -14.04
C LYS A 296 -17.96 -0.39 -14.03
N GLN A 297 -17.91 0.89 -13.69
CA GLN A 297 -16.66 1.67 -13.66
C GLN A 297 -15.99 1.70 -12.28
N GLN A 298 -16.59 1.08 -11.25
CA GLN A 298 -16.11 1.17 -9.87
C GLN A 298 -14.96 0.19 -9.61
N TYR A 299 -13.77 0.73 -9.32
CA TYR A 299 -12.62 -0.09 -8.92
C TYR A 299 -12.83 -0.84 -7.61
N TYR A 300 -13.75 -0.41 -6.74
CA TYR A 300 -14.10 -1.18 -5.53
C TYR A 300 -14.48 -2.63 -5.85
N LEU A 301 -15.12 -2.89 -6.98
CA LEU A 301 -15.59 -4.24 -7.35
C LEU A 301 -14.46 -5.12 -7.85
N ASN A 302 -13.47 -4.53 -8.53
CA ASN A 302 -12.31 -5.22 -9.10
C ASN A 302 -11.06 -4.30 -8.96
N PRO A 303 -10.50 -4.13 -7.75
CA PRO A 303 -9.46 -3.12 -7.49
C PRO A 303 -8.07 -3.54 -7.97
N HIS A 304 -7.90 -4.84 -8.20
CA HIS A 304 -6.67 -5.47 -8.63
C HIS A 304 -6.99 -6.76 -9.40
N PRO A 305 -6.04 -7.33 -10.16
CA PRO A 305 -6.21 -8.60 -10.86
C PRO A 305 -6.66 -9.75 -9.93
N LEU A 306 -7.46 -10.68 -10.45
CA LEU A 306 -8.02 -11.80 -9.67
C LEU A 306 -6.96 -12.83 -9.28
N GLU A 307 -5.91 -12.93 -10.09
CA GLU A 307 -4.76 -13.83 -9.96
C GLU A 307 -3.91 -13.51 -8.71
N LEU A 308 -4.12 -12.34 -8.10
CA LEU A 308 -3.50 -11.99 -6.81
C LEU A 308 -4.23 -12.61 -5.61
N HIS A 309 -5.43 -13.17 -5.81
CA HIS A 309 -6.21 -13.95 -4.85
C HIS A 309 -6.51 -13.26 -3.50
N LEU A 310 -6.59 -11.93 -3.46
CA LEU A 310 -6.57 -11.15 -2.21
C LEU A 310 -7.90 -11.10 -1.43
N ARG A 311 -9.05 -11.32 -2.08
CA ARG A 311 -10.40 -11.18 -1.46
C ARG A 311 -11.05 -12.49 -1.04
N ASN A 312 -10.29 -13.58 -1.04
CA ASN A 312 -10.77 -14.95 -0.84
C ASN A 312 -10.62 -15.44 0.61
N HIS A 313 -10.29 -14.53 1.54
CA HIS A 313 -9.99 -14.86 2.93
C HIS A 313 -11.15 -14.48 3.87
N VAL A 314 -11.36 -15.28 4.91
CA VAL A 314 -12.39 -15.09 5.95
C VAL A 314 -11.78 -14.40 7.17
#